data_AF-Q9AL04-F1
#
_entry.id   AF-Q9AL04-F1
#
_cell.length_a   1.000
_cell.length_b   1.000
_cell.length_c   1.000
_cell.angle_alpha   90.00
_cell.angle_beta   90.00
_cell.angle_gamma   90.00
#
_symmetry.space_group_name_H-M   'P 1'
#
loop_
_entity.id
_entity.type
_entity.pdbx_description
1 polymer ?
#
loop_
_entity_poly.entity_id
_entity_poly.type
_entity_poly.pdbx_seq_one_letter_code
_entity_poly.pdbx_strand_id
1 'polypeptide(L)'
;MKKMLPDFKGKRVLDLGCGYGWHCIYAMENGASSVVGVDISHKMLEVAKGKTHFPQIEYECCAIEDVDFPEESFDVILSSLAFHYVADYENLIKKIYRMLKAGGNLVFTVEHPVFTAHGTQDWYYNRKRRNTAFPGGQLLL
;
A
#
# COMPACT_ATOMS: atom_id res chain seq x y z
N MET A 1 7.15 0.15 -7.83
CA MET A 1 7.17 -0.98 -6.88
C MET A 1 7.58 -2.31 -7.50
N LYS A 2 7.08 -2.71 -8.69
CA LYS A 2 7.27 -4.07 -9.28
C LYS A 2 8.65 -4.72 -9.12
N LYS A 3 9.76 -3.98 -9.37
CA LYS A 3 11.13 -4.53 -9.25
C LYS A 3 11.59 -4.89 -7.83
N MET A 4 10.91 -4.38 -6.81
CA MET A 4 11.21 -4.64 -5.39
C MET A 4 10.23 -5.63 -4.76
N LEU A 5 9.24 -6.11 -5.51
CA LEU A 5 8.29 -7.10 -4.99
C LEU A 5 9.01 -8.45 -4.85
N PRO A 6 8.80 -9.17 -3.73
CA PRO A 6 9.34 -10.51 -3.54
C PRO A 6 8.60 -11.52 -4.43
N ASP A 7 9.06 -12.77 -4.43
CA ASP A 7 8.30 -13.89 -4.99
C ASP A 7 6.99 -14.11 -4.22
N PHE A 8 5.88 -14.24 -4.94
CA PHE A 8 4.56 -14.49 -4.38
C PHE A 8 4.16 -15.97 -4.40
N LYS A 9 4.92 -16.85 -5.06
CA LYS A 9 4.52 -18.25 -5.24
C LYS A 9 4.27 -18.96 -3.91
N GLY A 10 3.02 -19.38 -3.70
CA GLY A 10 2.55 -20.06 -2.49
C GLY A 10 2.52 -19.18 -1.23
N LYS A 11 2.61 -17.85 -1.36
CA LYS A 11 2.67 -16.91 -0.23
C LYS A 11 1.29 -16.40 0.16
N ARG A 12 1.07 -16.21 1.46
CA ARG A 12 -0.07 -15.45 2.01
C ARG A 12 0.30 -13.98 2.07
N VAL A 13 -0.50 -13.13 1.43
CA VAL A 13 -0.20 -11.70 1.27
C VAL A 13 -1.24 -10.85 1.99
N LEU A 14 -0.80 -9.77 2.64
CA LEU A 14 -1.65 -8.69 3.12
C LEU A 14 -1.31 -7.41 2.35
N ASP A 15 -2.32 -6.71 1.83
CA ASP A 15 -2.17 -5.38 1.22
C ASP A 15 -2.88 -4.32 2.07
N LEU A 16 -2.11 -3.50 2.78
CA LEU A 16 -2.58 -2.44 3.66
C LEU A 16 -2.80 -1.15 2.87
N GLY A 17 -4.05 -0.73 2.72
CA GLY A 17 -4.46 0.36 1.85
C GLY A 17 -4.59 -0.10 0.40
N CYS A 18 -5.33 -1.19 0.17
CA CYS A 18 -5.35 -1.88 -1.12
C CYS A 18 -6.08 -1.12 -2.23
N GLY A 19 -6.89 -0.12 -1.90
CA GLY A 19 -7.66 0.69 -2.83
C GLY A 19 -8.50 -0.16 -3.79
N TYR A 20 -8.23 -0.05 -5.09
CA TYR A 20 -8.92 -0.82 -6.14
C TYR A 20 -8.42 -2.27 -6.31
N GLY A 21 -7.58 -2.77 -5.40
CA GLY A 21 -7.13 -4.16 -5.36
C GLY A 21 -6.03 -4.52 -6.35
N TRP A 22 -5.30 -3.54 -6.91
CA TRP A 22 -4.31 -3.81 -7.96
C TRP A 22 -3.18 -4.75 -7.49
N HIS A 23 -2.61 -4.51 -6.30
CA HIS A 23 -1.55 -5.39 -5.78
C HIS A 23 -2.11 -6.74 -5.34
N CYS A 24 -3.36 -6.78 -4.84
CA CYS A 24 -4.01 -8.05 -4.51
C CYS A 24 -4.15 -8.96 -5.72
N ILE A 25 -4.69 -8.42 -6.82
CA ILE A 25 -4.85 -9.15 -8.09
C ILE A 25 -3.47 -9.55 -8.63
N TYR A 26 -2.50 -8.62 -8.64
CA TYR A 26 -1.15 -8.90 -9.11
C TYR A 26 -0.48 -10.03 -8.32
N ALA A 27 -0.60 -10.05 -6.99
CA ALA A 27 -0.03 -11.12 -6.17
C ALA A 27 -0.65 -12.49 -6.52
N MET A 28 -1.97 -12.57 -6.70
CA MET A 28 -2.65 -13.80 -7.14
C MET A 28 -2.23 -14.25 -8.53
N GLU A 29 -2.14 -13.33 -9.50
CA GLU A 29 -1.65 -13.62 -10.85
C GLU A 29 -0.21 -14.17 -10.87
N ASN A 30 0.57 -13.84 -9.84
CA ASN A 30 1.95 -14.28 -9.65
C ASN A 30 2.08 -15.43 -8.63
N GLY A 31 0.99 -16.12 -8.34
CA GLY A 31 0.99 -17.41 -7.63
C GLY A 31 0.86 -17.33 -6.12
N ALA A 32 0.42 -16.20 -5.55
CA ALA A 32 0.02 -16.14 -4.15
C ALA A 32 -1.01 -17.24 -3.81
N SER A 33 -0.91 -17.80 -2.61
CA SER A 33 -1.89 -18.79 -2.13
C SER A 33 -3.20 -18.13 -1.70
N SER A 34 -3.11 -16.94 -1.11
CA SER A 34 -4.23 -16.12 -0.68
C SER A 34 -3.80 -14.67 -0.49
N VAL A 35 -4.75 -13.75 -0.60
CA VAL A 35 -4.51 -12.33 -0.34
C VAL A 35 -5.63 -11.74 0.51
N VAL A 36 -5.27 -10.93 1.48
CA VAL A 36 -6.21 -10.03 2.18
C VAL A 36 -5.88 -8.59 1.77
N GLY A 37 -6.88 -7.85 1.29
CA GLY A 37 -6.77 -6.42 1.01
C GLY A 37 -7.58 -5.61 2.02
N VAL A 38 -6.95 -4.63 2.67
CA VAL A 38 -7.60 -3.74 3.64
C VAL A 38 -7.68 -2.34 3.08
N ASP A 39 -8.85 -1.70 3.12
CA ASP A 39 -9.00 -0.28 2.81
C ASP A 39 -10.16 0.34 3.59
N ILE A 40 -10.04 1.61 3.99
CA ILE A 40 -11.10 2.32 4.70
C ILE A 40 -12.28 2.70 3.78
N SER A 41 -12.06 2.74 2.47
CA SER A 41 -13.03 3.18 1.48
C SER A 41 -13.88 2.04 0.95
N HIS A 42 -15.11 1.92 1.49
CA HIS A 42 -16.10 0.97 1.00
C HIS A 42 -16.29 1.03 -0.53
N LYS A 43 -16.32 2.24 -1.11
CA LYS A 43 -16.48 2.44 -2.57
C LYS A 43 -15.31 1.87 -3.37
N MET A 44 -14.08 1.99 -2.87
CA MET A 44 -12.92 1.41 -3.55
C MET A 44 -12.94 -0.11 -3.47
N LEU A 45 -13.35 -0.66 -2.32
CA LEU A 45 -13.50 -2.11 -2.14
C LEU A 45 -14.61 -2.70 -3.00
N GLU A 46 -15.73 -2.00 -3.22
CA GLU A 46 -16.76 -2.42 -4.18
C GLU A 46 -16.18 -2.56 -5.59
N VAL A 47 -15.39 -1.58 -6.03
CA VAL A 47 -14.69 -1.63 -7.32
C VAL A 47 -13.64 -2.74 -7.35
N ALA A 48 -12.88 -2.94 -6.27
CA ALA A 48 -11.87 -3.99 -6.15
C ALA A 48 -12.51 -5.37 -6.29
N LYS A 49 -13.61 -5.61 -5.56
CA LYS A 49 -14.41 -6.84 -5.65
C LYS A 49 -14.95 -7.07 -7.06
N GLY A 50 -15.47 -6.03 -7.72
CA GLY A 50 -15.97 -6.13 -9.11
C GLY A 50 -14.89 -6.45 -10.15
N LYS A 51 -13.62 -6.13 -9.89
CA LYS A 51 -12.47 -6.45 -10.76
C LYS A 51 -11.82 -7.80 -10.44
N THR A 52 -12.12 -8.36 -9.28
CA THR A 52 -11.44 -9.53 -8.75
C THR A 52 -12.16 -10.80 -9.15
N HIS A 53 -11.44 -11.73 -9.79
CA HIS A 53 -11.96 -13.03 -10.22
C HIS A 53 -11.39 -14.18 -9.37
N PHE A 54 -10.49 -13.87 -8.44
CA PHE A 54 -9.82 -14.84 -7.58
C PHE A 54 -10.61 -14.99 -6.27
N PRO A 55 -11.20 -16.17 -5.98
CA PRO A 55 -11.91 -16.40 -4.73
C PRO A 55 -11.01 -16.41 -3.48
N GLN A 56 -9.69 -16.51 -3.66
CA GLN A 56 -8.70 -16.48 -2.58
C GLN A 56 -8.32 -15.05 -2.14
N ILE A 57 -8.92 -14.03 -2.76
CA ILE A 57 -8.76 -12.64 -2.33
C ILE A 57 -9.95 -12.26 -1.45
N GLU A 58 -9.66 -11.85 -0.22
CA GLU A 58 -10.62 -11.29 0.71
C GLU A 58 -10.36 -9.79 0.86
N TYR A 59 -11.44 -9.00 0.99
CA TYR A 59 -11.36 -7.55 1.15
C TYR A 59 -12.09 -7.11 2.41
N GLU A 60 -11.38 -6.44 3.31
CA GLU A 60 -11.87 -5.95 4.60
C GLU A 60 -11.93 -4.43 4.63
N CYS A 61 -13.07 -3.90 5.08
CA CYS A 61 -13.30 -2.45 5.19
C CYS A 61 -12.96 -1.98 6.60
N CYS A 62 -11.71 -1.61 6.84
CA CYS A 62 -11.25 -1.07 8.12
C CYS A 62 -10.07 -0.11 7.94
N ALA A 63 -9.76 0.65 8.99
CA ALA A 63 -8.55 1.45 9.04
C ALA A 63 -7.33 0.53 9.19
N ILE A 64 -6.18 0.93 8.63
CA ILE A 64 -4.94 0.17 8.74
C ILE A 64 -4.51 0.03 10.22
N GLU A 65 -4.81 1.03 11.03
CA GLU A 65 -4.55 1.08 12.46
C GLU A 65 -5.35 0.04 13.25
N ASP A 66 -6.49 -0.39 12.72
CA ASP A 66 -7.42 -1.31 13.39
C ASP A 66 -7.19 -2.77 13.00
N VAL A 67 -6.28 -3.05 12.04
CA VAL A 67 -5.98 -4.43 11.66
C VAL A 67 -5.43 -5.22 12.84
N ASP A 68 -5.91 -6.45 12.99
CA ASP A 68 -5.52 -7.37 14.05
C ASP A 68 -5.61 -8.82 13.58
N PHE A 69 -4.68 -9.22 12.72
CA PHE A 69 -4.56 -10.61 12.28
C PHE A 69 -3.71 -11.44 13.26
N PRO A 70 -3.88 -12.78 13.28
CA PRO A 70 -3.04 -13.68 14.08
C PRO A 70 -1.55 -13.49 13.81
N GLU A 71 -0.73 -13.90 14.78
CA GLU A 71 0.72 -13.87 14.62
C GLU A 71 1.17 -14.79 13.46
N GLU A 72 2.24 -14.40 12.78
CA GLU A 72 2.84 -15.19 11.69
C GLU A 72 1.85 -15.59 10.57
N SER A 73 0.81 -14.78 10.34
CA SER A 73 -0.25 -15.04 9.37
C SER A 73 0.16 -14.71 7.93
N PHE A 74 1.13 -13.83 7.70
CA PHE A 74 1.52 -13.41 6.35
C PHE A 74 2.99 -13.65 6.03
N ASP A 75 3.25 -14.02 4.78
CA ASP A 75 4.60 -14.15 4.25
C ASP A 75 5.08 -12.83 3.63
N VAL A 76 4.15 -12.04 3.10
CA VAL A 76 4.41 -10.73 2.50
C VAL A 76 3.33 -9.74 2.97
N ILE A 77 3.76 -8.58 3.45
CA ILE A 77 2.88 -7.44 3.72
C ILE A 77 3.29 -6.30 2.77
N LEU A 78 2.32 -5.77 2.02
CA LEU A 78 2.46 -4.67 1.10
C LEU A 78 1.73 -3.43 1.63
N SER A 79 2.22 -2.25 1.29
CA SER A 79 1.45 -1.02 1.40
C SER A 79 1.92 0.03 0.40
N SER A 80 1.04 0.50 -0.46
CA SER A 80 1.40 1.48 -1.49
C SER A 80 0.76 2.83 -1.18
N LEU A 81 1.57 3.82 -0.79
CA LEU A 81 1.16 5.21 -0.54
C LEU A 81 0.04 5.35 0.51
N ALA A 82 0.04 4.51 1.56
CA ALA A 82 -0.94 4.59 2.64
C ALA A 82 -0.33 4.90 4.02
N PHE A 83 0.90 4.46 4.31
CA PHE A 83 1.50 4.61 5.64
C PHE A 83 1.67 6.05 6.11
N HIS A 84 1.83 7.03 5.20
CA HIS A 84 2.02 8.44 5.58
C HIS A 84 0.74 9.11 6.12
N TYR A 85 -0.41 8.42 6.09
CA TYR A 85 -1.63 8.87 6.77
C TYR A 85 -1.79 8.32 8.19
N VAL A 86 -0.94 7.36 8.59
CA VAL A 86 -1.02 6.72 9.91
C VAL A 86 -0.27 7.55 10.94
N ALA A 87 -0.98 7.99 11.97
CA ALA A 87 -0.39 8.81 13.03
C ALA A 87 0.54 7.99 13.95
N ASP A 88 0.11 6.80 14.35
CA ASP A 88 0.87 5.90 15.24
C ASP A 88 1.66 4.86 14.43
N TYR A 89 2.70 5.34 13.76
CA TYR A 89 3.56 4.51 12.93
C TYR A 89 4.28 3.41 13.72
N GLU A 90 4.73 3.70 14.95
CA GLU A 90 5.47 2.74 15.77
C GLU A 90 4.61 1.52 16.12
N ASN A 91 3.36 1.75 16.54
CA ASN A 91 2.43 0.68 16.83
C ASN A 91 2.06 -0.12 15.58
N LEU A 92 1.85 0.54 14.44
CA LEU A 92 1.61 -0.14 13.17
C LEU A 92 2.78 -1.07 12.80
N ILE A 93 4.03 -0.61 12.93
CA ILE A 93 5.20 -1.45 12.64
C ILE A 93 5.27 -2.65 13.60
N LYS A 94 4.95 -2.49 14.88
CA LYS A 94 4.87 -3.60 15.85
C LYS A 94 3.81 -4.63 15.44
N LYS A 95 2.62 -4.18 15.05
CA LYS A 95 1.56 -5.06 14.52
C LYS A 95 2.00 -5.80 13.27
N ILE A 96 2.58 -5.09 12.30
CA ILE A 96 3.11 -5.67 11.05
C ILE A 96 4.16 -6.74 11.35
N TYR A 97 5.10 -6.44 12.25
CA TYR A 97 6.13 -7.39 12.65
C TYR A 97 5.53 -8.66 13.26
N ARG A 98 4.53 -8.52 14.13
CA ARG A 98 3.81 -9.65 14.75
C ARG A 98 3.07 -10.52 13.70
N MET A 99 2.42 -9.89 12.73
CA MET A 99 1.65 -10.57 11.69
C MET A 99 2.52 -11.23 10.62
N LEU A 100 3.76 -10.77 10.44
CA LEU A 100 4.73 -11.39 9.55
C LEU A 100 5.30 -12.68 10.15
N LYS A 101 5.41 -13.72 9.32
CA LYS A 101 6.24 -14.89 9.67
C LYS A 101 7.70 -14.47 9.82
N ALA A 102 8.45 -15.25 10.60
CA ALA A 102 9.91 -15.20 10.56
C ALA A 102 10.44 -15.31 9.12
N GLY A 103 11.23 -14.31 8.69
CA GLY A 103 11.76 -14.21 7.32
C GLY A 103 10.76 -13.70 6.27
N GLY A 104 9.57 -13.24 6.68
CA GLY A 104 8.62 -12.56 5.81
C GLY A 104 9.09 -11.17 5.37
N ASN A 105 8.42 -10.63 4.34
CA ASN A 105 8.81 -9.35 3.74
C ASN A 105 7.75 -8.27 3.98
N LEU A 106 8.18 -7.11 4.46
CA LEU A 106 7.41 -5.87 4.38
C LEU A 106 7.94 -5.05 3.19
N VAL A 107 7.07 -4.68 2.25
CA VAL A 107 7.42 -3.77 1.16
C VAL A 107 6.41 -2.64 1.11
N PHE A 108 6.86 -1.40 1.23
CA PHE A 108 5.96 -0.26 1.21
C PHE A 108 6.53 0.96 0.48
N THR A 109 5.64 1.85 0.06
CA THR A 109 5.99 3.17 -0.45
C THR A 109 5.24 4.24 0.34
N VAL A 110 5.91 5.37 0.57
CA VAL A 110 5.35 6.57 1.20
C VAL A 110 5.70 7.79 0.36
N GLU A 111 4.97 8.89 0.55
CA GLU A 111 5.44 10.18 0.07
C GLU A 111 6.79 10.52 0.70
N HIS A 112 7.74 10.98 -0.12
CA HIS A 112 9.07 11.32 0.37
C HIS A 112 8.97 12.56 1.30
N PRO A 113 9.68 12.60 2.45
CA PRO A 113 9.53 13.67 3.45
C PRO A 113 9.70 15.10 2.92
N VAL A 114 10.45 15.28 1.83
CA VAL A 114 10.56 16.59 1.14
C VAL A 114 9.21 17.11 0.65
N PHE A 115 8.30 16.24 0.19
CA PHE A 115 6.96 16.65 -0.23
C PHE A 115 6.04 16.96 0.94
N THR A 116 6.19 16.27 2.07
CA THR A 116 5.32 16.45 3.24
C THR A 116 5.81 17.54 4.18
N ALA A 117 7.10 17.91 4.14
CA ALA A 117 7.68 19.00 4.91
C ALA A 117 7.27 20.40 4.39
N HIS A 118 6.97 20.52 3.10
CA HIS A 118 6.47 21.76 2.50
C HIS A 118 4.94 21.72 2.48
N GLY A 119 4.30 22.51 3.34
CA GLY A 119 2.85 22.49 3.57
C GLY A 119 1.95 22.86 2.37
N THR A 120 2.51 23.12 1.18
CA THR A 120 1.77 23.40 -0.05
C THR A 120 2.33 22.58 -1.22
N GLN A 121 1.54 21.61 -1.71
CA GLN A 121 1.83 20.88 -2.95
C GLN A 121 1.46 21.71 -4.19
N ASP A 122 2.00 22.94 -4.29
CA ASP A 122 1.68 23.88 -5.37
C ASP A 122 2.80 23.97 -6.40
N TRP A 123 2.42 24.21 -7.66
CA TRP A 123 3.38 24.56 -8.71
C TRP A 123 4.05 25.90 -8.40
N TYR A 124 5.36 25.99 -8.62
CA TYR A 124 6.01 27.28 -8.74
C TYR A 124 5.57 27.93 -10.05
N TYR A 125 5.13 29.19 -9.97
CA TYR A 125 4.70 29.96 -11.12
C TYR A 125 5.69 31.10 -11.38
N ASN A 126 6.04 31.35 -12.65
CA ASN A 126 6.74 32.59 -13.01
C ASN A 126 5.82 33.82 -12.92
N ARG A 127 6.38 35.03 -13.09
CA ARG A 127 5.64 36.31 -13.13
C ARG A 127 4.49 36.35 -14.16
N LYS A 128 4.43 35.40 -15.12
CA LYS A 128 3.36 35.26 -16.12
C LYS A 128 2.35 34.15 -15.76
N ARG A 129 2.37 33.65 -14.52
CA ARG A 129 1.54 32.53 -14.00
C ARG A 129 1.66 31.24 -14.81
N ARG A 130 2.83 30.97 -15.40
CA ARG A 130 3.11 29.66 -16.04
C ARG A 130 3.89 28.78 -15.08
N ASN A 131 3.56 27.49 -15.05
CA ASN A 131 4.21 26.47 -14.25
C ASN A 131 5.71 26.42 -14.61
N THR A 132 6.59 26.55 -13.62
CA THR A 132 8.05 26.49 -13.80
C THR A 132 8.69 25.28 -13.15
N ALA A 133 8.17 24.83 -12.01
CA ALA A 133 8.67 23.65 -11.30
C ALA A 133 7.60 23.13 -10.34
N PHE A 134 7.61 21.83 -10.05
CA PHE A 134 6.83 21.23 -8.96
C PHE A 134 7.78 20.88 -7.81
N PRO A 135 7.46 21.22 -6.55
CA PRO A 135 8.30 20.82 -5.42
C PRO A 135 8.40 19.29 -5.36
N GLY A 136 9.62 18.75 -5.45
CA GLY A 136 9.94 17.33 -5.27
C GLY A 136 9.88 16.43 -6.52
N GLY A 137 9.45 16.91 -7.69
CA GLY A 137 9.34 16.09 -8.91
C GLY A 137 10.66 15.88 -9.66
N GLN A 138 11.01 14.61 -9.85
CA GLN A 138 12.07 14.04 -10.68
C GLN A 138 12.12 14.67 -12.09
N LEU A 139 13.33 15.00 -12.58
CA LEU A 139 13.58 15.41 -13.96
C LEU A 139 13.05 14.31 -14.90
N LEU A 140 11.93 14.56 -15.57
CA LEU A 140 11.58 13.86 -16.81
C LEU A 140 12.42 14.50 -17.92
N LEU A 141 13.49 13.81 -18.30
CA LEU A 141 14.06 13.89 -19.65
C LEU A 141 13.34 12.87 -20.53
#